data_AF-A0A9N8YQ76-F1
#
_entry.id   AF-A0A9N8YQ76-F1
#
_cell.length_a   1.000
_cell.length_b   1.000
_cell.length_c   1.000
_cell.angle_alpha   90.00
_cell.angle_beta   90.00
_cell.angle_gamma   90.00
#
_symmetry.space_group_name_H-M   'P 1'
#
loop_
_entity.id
_entity.type
_entity.pdbx_description
1 polymer ?
#
loop_
_entity_poly.entity_id
_entity_poly.type
_entity_poly.pdbx_seq_one_letter_code
_entity_poly.pdbx_strand_id
1 'polypeptide(L)'
;MTQESKKSLGTLSDYVLLGCSGLRVLPLCLGTMTFGENWGFGANFEECKEVFDHYFEQGDTANLYTGGDPASAELGIGTVPWGFLAEGRVKDSWEKNWEILDEVKKISKEVNRSPVQVALNWIAQKPGITSSLIGARTKAQLVENIKALEFKLTPEQINRLDNVSEPPMSFPQSFYGFGPGKV
;
A
#
# COMPACT_ATOMS: atom_id res chain seq x y z
N MET A 1 -25.26 14.09 -18.66
CA MET A 1 -23.85 14.34 -19.08
C MET A 1 -23.02 13.22 -18.50
N THR A 2 -22.62 12.26 -19.33
CA THR A 2 -21.82 11.09 -18.95
C THR A 2 -20.41 11.55 -18.59
N GLN A 3 -20.02 11.41 -17.33
CA GLN A 3 -18.62 11.49 -16.90
C GLN A 3 -17.85 10.41 -17.65
N GLU A 4 -16.94 10.80 -18.55
CA GLU A 4 -15.93 9.87 -19.04
C GLU A 4 -15.17 9.31 -17.83
N SER A 5 -15.24 7.99 -17.65
CA SER A 5 -14.51 7.30 -16.60
C SER A 5 -13.01 7.58 -16.79
N LYS A 6 -12.41 8.33 -15.87
CA LYS A 6 -10.96 8.57 -15.88
C LYS A 6 -10.24 7.21 -15.97
N LYS A 7 -9.38 7.06 -16.98
CA LYS A 7 -8.56 5.87 -17.21
C LYS A 7 -7.43 5.71 -16.19
N SER A 8 -7.17 6.72 -15.35
CA SER A 8 -6.16 6.72 -14.28
C SER A 8 -6.74 7.23 -12.94
N LEU A 9 -6.11 6.86 -11.83
CA LEU A 9 -6.38 7.43 -10.51
C LEU A 9 -5.74 8.83 -10.35
N GLY A 10 -4.62 9.08 -11.04
CA GLY A 10 -3.93 10.37 -11.06
C GLY A 10 -2.42 10.19 -11.01
N THR A 11 -1.76 11.18 -10.41
CA THR A 11 -0.34 11.26 -10.11
C THR A 11 -0.14 11.41 -8.61
N LEU A 12 1.10 11.31 -8.13
CA LEU A 12 1.38 11.48 -6.70
C LEU A 12 0.96 12.88 -6.20
N SER A 13 1.06 13.91 -7.04
CA SER A 13 0.69 15.29 -6.70
C SER A 13 -0.82 15.57 -6.71
N ASP A 14 -1.65 14.61 -7.12
CA ASP A 14 -3.11 14.73 -7.09
C ASP A 14 -3.65 14.47 -5.67
N TYR A 15 -3.56 15.51 -4.82
CA TYR A 15 -3.98 15.43 -3.43
C TYR A 15 -5.45 14.96 -3.26
N VAL A 16 -5.67 14.08 -2.28
CA VAL A 16 -6.97 13.55 -1.87
C VAL A 16 -7.43 14.23 -0.58
N LEU A 17 -8.74 14.49 -0.45
CA LEU A 17 -9.30 15.09 0.76
C LEU A 17 -9.45 14.04 1.87
N LEU A 18 -8.96 14.37 3.07
CA LEU A 18 -9.18 13.56 4.26
C LEU A 18 -10.59 13.81 4.83
N GLY A 19 -11.57 13.11 4.27
CA GLY A 19 -12.98 13.25 4.64
C GLY A 19 -13.46 14.72 4.59
N CYS A 20 -14.21 15.14 5.61
CA CYS A 20 -14.74 16.51 5.70
C CYS A 20 -13.80 17.50 6.39
N SER A 21 -12.56 17.11 6.69
CA SER A 21 -11.62 17.97 7.44
C SER A 21 -11.08 19.15 6.62
N GLY A 22 -11.19 19.09 5.29
CA GLY A 22 -10.56 20.04 4.37
C GLY A 22 -9.06 19.84 4.20
N LEU A 23 -8.45 18.88 4.91
CA LEU A 23 -7.04 18.52 4.76
C LEU A 23 -6.82 17.78 3.44
N ARG A 24 -5.71 18.12 2.77
CA ARG A 24 -5.25 17.50 1.53
C ARG A 24 -4.07 16.61 1.84
N VAL A 25 -4.15 15.35 1.48
CA VAL A 25 -3.11 14.34 1.71
C VAL A 25 -2.72 13.68 0.39
N LEU A 26 -1.54 13.09 0.32
CA LEU A 26 -1.11 12.37 -0.87
C LEU A 26 -1.81 11.01 -0.97
N PRO A 27 -2.06 10.52 -2.18
CA PRO A 27 -2.68 9.21 -2.39
C PRO A 27 -1.79 8.03 -1.95
N LEU A 28 -0.47 8.23 -1.90
CA LEU A 28 0.51 7.28 -1.38
C LEU A 28 1.41 8.00 -0.39
N CYS A 29 1.76 7.35 0.72
CA CYS A 29 2.79 7.80 1.68
C CYS A 29 3.97 6.83 1.66
N LEU A 30 5.21 7.31 1.66
CA LEU A 30 6.41 6.46 1.76
C LEU A 30 6.64 6.05 3.21
N GLY A 31 6.62 4.76 3.47
CA GLY A 31 7.09 4.16 4.71
C GLY A 31 8.59 3.90 4.65
N THR A 32 9.32 4.36 5.65
CA THR A 32 10.78 4.26 5.74
C THR A 32 11.25 3.04 6.52
N MET A 33 10.36 2.07 6.82
CA MET A 33 10.68 0.85 7.59
C MET A 33 11.84 0.03 7.00
N THR A 34 12.14 0.21 5.72
CA THR A 34 13.24 -0.48 5.03
C THR A 34 14.53 0.34 4.97
N PHE A 35 14.61 1.49 5.65
CA PHE A 35 15.76 2.39 5.57
C PHE A 35 16.82 2.10 6.63
N GLY A 36 17.98 1.59 6.21
CA GLY A 36 19.05 1.15 7.10
C GLY A 36 19.14 -0.37 7.17
N GLU A 37 20.29 -0.87 7.60
CA GLU A 37 20.63 -2.31 7.49
C GLU A 37 20.63 -3.03 8.84
N ASN A 38 20.42 -2.29 9.94
CA ASN A 38 20.57 -2.77 11.31
C ASN A 38 19.72 -4.00 11.69
N TRP A 39 18.68 -4.33 10.91
CA TRP A 39 17.78 -5.46 11.17
C TRP A 39 18.10 -6.68 10.28
N GLY A 40 19.21 -6.66 9.54
CA GLY A 40 19.59 -7.72 8.60
C GLY A 40 18.71 -7.79 7.33
N PHE A 41 17.73 -6.88 7.22
CA PHE A 41 16.94 -6.64 6.01
C PHE A 41 16.71 -5.12 5.89
N GLY A 42 16.93 -4.56 4.71
CA GLY A 42 16.82 -3.11 4.49
C GLY A 42 17.59 -2.64 3.26
N ALA A 43 17.77 -1.34 3.13
CA ALA A 43 18.56 -0.66 2.11
C ALA A 43 19.70 0.11 2.77
N ASN A 44 20.84 0.25 2.07
CA ASN A 44 21.98 0.99 2.58
C ASN A 44 21.71 2.52 2.56
N PHE A 45 22.57 3.30 3.21
CA PHE A 45 22.40 4.76 3.32
C PHE A 45 22.24 5.46 1.96
N GLU A 46 23.06 5.10 0.96
CA GLU A 46 23.01 5.72 -0.37
C GLU A 46 21.67 5.45 -1.06
N GLU A 47 21.20 4.20 -1.03
CA GLU A 47 19.89 3.82 -1.57
C GLU A 47 18.74 4.51 -0.82
N CYS A 48 18.81 4.58 0.51
CA CYS A 48 17.82 5.29 1.32
C CYS A 48 17.74 6.75 0.93
N LYS A 49 18.90 7.41 0.77
CA LYS A 49 18.99 8.80 0.35
C LYS A 49 18.41 9.00 -1.04
N GLU A 50 18.71 8.12 -2.01
CA GLU A 50 18.13 8.22 -3.35
C GLU A 50 16.62 8.03 -3.38
N VAL A 51 16.10 7.07 -2.61
CA VAL A 51 14.65 6.83 -2.47
C VAL A 51 13.99 8.04 -1.80
N PHE A 52 14.61 8.56 -0.74
CA PHE A 52 14.12 9.73 -0.01
C PHE A 52 14.10 10.97 -0.88
N ASP A 53 15.21 11.34 -1.52
CA ASP A 53 15.32 12.53 -2.36
C ASP A 53 14.28 12.48 -3.49
N HIS A 54 14.13 11.33 -4.14
CA HIS A 54 13.17 11.16 -5.22
C HIS A 54 11.71 11.30 -4.77
N TYR A 55 11.41 10.84 -3.55
CA TYR A 55 10.08 10.92 -2.98
C TYR A 55 9.77 12.28 -2.39
N PHE A 56 10.74 12.92 -1.73
CA PHE A 56 10.63 14.24 -1.10
C PHE A 56 10.31 15.33 -2.14
N GLU A 57 10.86 15.21 -3.36
CA GLU A 57 10.50 16.10 -4.47
C GLU A 57 9.02 15.99 -4.90
N GLN A 58 8.32 14.91 -4.52
CA GLN A 58 6.99 14.58 -5.03
C GLN A 58 5.94 14.34 -3.93
N GLY A 59 6.32 14.24 -2.65
CA GLY A 59 5.41 13.76 -1.61
C GLY A 59 5.85 13.89 -0.14
N ASP A 60 5.10 13.21 0.74
CA ASP A 60 5.07 13.34 2.21
C ASP A 60 5.31 11.96 2.83
N THR A 61 6.28 11.88 3.74
CA THR A 61 6.79 10.61 4.28
C THR A 61 6.02 10.22 5.54
N ALA A 62 5.63 8.95 5.64
CA ALA A 62 5.20 8.41 6.92
C ALA A 62 6.44 8.28 7.81
N ASN A 63 6.48 9.04 8.90
CA ASN A 63 7.47 8.86 9.96
C ASN A 63 7.24 7.48 10.59
N LEU A 64 8.22 6.56 10.53
CA LEU A 64 8.59 5.56 11.54
C LEU A 64 9.54 4.44 11.00
N TYR A 65 10.50 4.05 11.85
CA TYR A 65 11.38 2.84 11.86
C TYR A 65 12.52 2.72 10.83
N THR A 66 13.76 2.57 11.31
CA THR A 66 14.55 1.31 11.40
C THR A 66 15.53 1.53 12.56
N GLY A 67 15.75 0.56 13.44
CA GLY A 67 16.39 0.81 14.74
C GLY A 67 17.81 1.38 14.65
N GLY A 68 18.00 2.64 15.06
CA GLY A 68 19.30 3.24 15.40
C GLY A 68 20.33 3.36 14.28
N ASP A 69 19.92 3.26 13.01
CA ASP A 69 20.82 3.41 11.86
C ASP A 69 21.17 4.90 11.66
N PRO A 70 22.42 5.25 11.28
CA PRO A 70 22.79 6.63 10.98
C PRO A 70 21.86 7.29 9.96
N ALA A 71 21.37 6.54 8.97
CA ALA A 71 20.40 7.01 7.98
C ALA A 71 19.09 7.46 8.64
N SER A 72 18.59 6.67 9.59
CA SER A 72 17.32 6.97 10.28
C SER A 72 17.45 8.16 11.22
N ALA A 73 18.62 8.34 11.84
CA ALA A 73 18.91 9.45 12.75
C ALA A 73 19.09 10.78 12.00
N GLU A 74 19.76 10.77 10.85
CA GLU A 74 19.96 11.97 10.03
C GLU A 74 18.66 12.47 9.38
N LEU A 75 17.72 11.56 9.11
CA LEU A 75 16.41 11.87 8.51
C LEU A 75 15.29 12.14 9.55
N GLY A 76 15.59 12.12 10.86
CA GLY A 76 14.63 12.49 11.91
C GLY A 76 13.53 11.46 12.23
N ILE A 77 13.82 10.16 12.09
CA ILE A 77 12.83 9.07 12.18
C ILE A 77 12.81 8.42 13.60
N GLY A 78 11.61 8.24 14.19
CA GLY A 78 11.42 7.70 15.55
C GLY A 78 11.35 6.16 15.71
N THR A 79 11.50 5.64 16.94
CA THR A 79 11.65 4.20 17.30
C THR A 79 10.50 3.59 18.12
N VAL A 80 10.11 2.32 17.86
CA VAL A 80 9.31 1.47 18.77
C VAL A 80 9.74 -0.01 18.70
N PRO A 81 9.53 -0.82 19.77
CA PRO A 81 9.89 -2.25 19.81
C PRO A 81 8.85 -3.17 19.13
N TRP A 82 9.34 -4.14 18.35
CA TRP A 82 8.58 -5.08 17.49
C TRP A 82 7.65 -6.06 18.23
N GLY A 83 7.93 -6.38 19.50
CA GLY A 83 7.22 -7.42 20.24
C GLY A 83 5.72 -7.16 20.43
N PHE A 84 5.26 -5.91 20.36
CA PHE A 84 3.88 -5.53 20.63
C PHE A 84 2.93 -5.61 19.42
N LEU A 85 3.45 -5.70 18.19
CA LEU A 85 2.65 -5.67 16.94
C LEU A 85 2.66 -6.99 16.15
N ALA A 86 3.70 -7.82 16.32
CA ALA A 86 3.88 -9.05 15.55
C ALA A 86 3.13 -10.27 16.10
N GLU A 87 2.58 -10.19 17.32
CA GLU A 87 1.78 -11.27 17.91
C GLU A 87 0.31 -11.17 17.48
N GLY A 88 0.03 -11.62 16.25
CA GLY A 88 -1.35 -11.83 15.82
C GLY A 88 -1.57 -12.11 14.33
N ARG A 89 -1.95 -13.36 14.01
CA ARG A 89 -2.73 -13.76 12.81
C ARG A 89 -2.04 -13.99 11.45
N VAL A 90 -0.78 -14.44 11.38
CA VAL A 90 -0.16 -14.80 10.08
C VAL A 90 -0.18 -16.32 9.76
N LYS A 91 -0.54 -17.20 10.70
CA LYS A 91 -0.39 -18.65 10.50
C LYS A 91 -1.54 -19.36 9.77
N ASP A 92 -2.76 -18.81 9.72
CA ASP A 92 -3.95 -19.61 9.42
C ASP A 92 -4.51 -19.46 7.98
N SER A 93 -3.76 -18.93 7.00
CA SER A 93 -4.33 -18.66 5.65
C SER A 93 -3.35 -18.74 4.46
N TRP A 94 -2.35 -19.61 4.53
CA TRP A 94 -1.31 -19.69 3.49
C TRP A 94 -1.86 -19.99 2.10
N GLU A 95 -2.79 -20.94 1.98
CA GLU A 95 -3.44 -21.32 0.71
C GLU A 95 -4.22 -20.15 0.10
N LYS A 96 -4.96 -19.42 0.92
CA LYS A 96 -5.74 -18.26 0.48
C LYS A 96 -4.86 -17.13 -0.03
N ASN A 97 -3.70 -16.91 0.59
CA ASN A 97 -2.74 -15.92 0.10
C ASN A 97 -2.23 -16.27 -1.31
N TRP A 98 -2.08 -17.56 -1.62
CA TRP A 98 -1.73 -18.00 -2.98
C TRP A 98 -2.87 -17.79 -3.98
N GLU A 99 -4.13 -18.02 -3.58
CA GLU A 99 -5.30 -17.75 -4.43
C GLU A 99 -5.41 -16.26 -4.78
N ILE A 100 -5.25 -15.38 -3.78
CA ILE A 100 -5.23 -13.92 -3.97
C ILE A 100 -4.09 -13.54 -4.92
N LEU A 101 -2.88 -14.07 -4.68
CA LEU A 101 -1.71 -13.79 -5.51
C LEU A 101 -1.92 -14.23 -6.96
N ASP A 102 -2.51 -15.40 -7.18
CA ASP A 102 -2.80 -15.90 -8.52
C ASP A 102 -3.83 -15.03 -9.24
N GLU A 103 -4.83 -14.53 -8.53
CA GLU A 103 -5.81 -13.61 -9.10
C GLU A 103 -5.18 -12.25 -9.45
N VAL A 104 -4.33 -11.71 -8.58
CA VAL A 104 -3.54 -10.50 -8.86
C VAL A 104 -2.66 -10.70 -10.09
N LYS A 105 -2.01 -11.86 -10.25
CA LYS A 105 -1.20 -12.18 -11.44
C LYS A 105 -2.02 -12.28 -12.72
N LYS A 106 -3.26 -12.79 -12.66
CA LYS A 106 -4.16 -12.82 -13.84
C LYS A 106 -4.51 -11.40 -14.27
N ILE A 107 -4.96 -10.56 -13.32
CA ILE A 107 -5.32 -9.17 -13.59
C ILE A 107 -4.10 -8.37 -14.06
N SER A 108 -2.92 -8.59 -13.47
CA SER A 108 -1.64 -8.01 -13.92
C SER A 108 -1.38 -8.22 -15.40
N LYS A 109 -1.66 -9.41 -15.93
CA LYS A 109 -1.56 -9.71 -17.37
C LYS A 109 -2.63 -9.00 -18.19
N GLU A 110 -3.87 -8.94 -17.69
CA GLU A 110 -4.98 -8.25 -18.38
C GLU A 110 -4.72 -6.75 -18.53
N VAL A 111 -4.16 -6.10 -17.51
CA VAL A 111 -3.91 -4.64 -17.51
C VAL A 111 -2.50 -4.25 -17.95
N ASN A 112 -1.64 -5.22 -18.23
CA ASN A 112 -0.22 -5.04 -18.57
C ASN A 112 0.53 -4.18 -17.53
N ARG A 113 0.36 -4.51 -16.25
CA ARG A 113 0.99 -3.84 -15.10
C ARG A 113 1.61 -4.87 -14.16
N SER A 114 2.53 -4.48 -13.29
CA SER A 114 3.13 -5.43 -12.34
C SER A 114 2.13 -5.86 -11.24
N PRO A 115 2.31 -7.04 -10.62
CA PRO A 115 1.46 -7.47 -9.51
C PRO A 115 1.39 -6.47 -8.35
N VAL A 116 2.51 -5.80 -8.06
CA VAL A 116 2.59 -4.75 -7.03
C VAL A 116 1.71 -3.56 -7.40
N GLN A 117 1.78 -3.12 -8.66
CA GLN A 117 0.93 -2.03 -9.15
C GLN A 117 -0.56 -2.37 -9.07
N VAL A 118 -0.94 -3.61 -9.39
CA VAL A 118 -2.33 -4.07 -9.27
C VAL A 118 -2.79 -4.06 -7.81
N ALA A 119 -1.98 -4.58 -6.89
CA ALA A 119 -2.31 -4.60 -5.47
C ALA A 119 -2.48 -3.19 -4.89
N LEU A 120 -1.55 -2.28 -5.20
CA LEU A 120 -1.63 -0.89 -4.77
C LEU A 120 -2.82 -0.15 -5.37
N ASN A 121 -3.11 -0.36 -6.66
CA ASN A 121 -4.27 0.24 -7.32
C ASN A 121 -5.59 -0.28 -6.73
N TRP A 122 -5.65 -1.57 -6.38
CA TRP A 122 -6.81 -2.18 -5.74
C TRP A 122 -7.12 -1.54 -4.39
N ILE A 123 -6.10 -1.39 -3.53
CA ILE A 123 -6.24 -0.76 -2.21
C ILE A 123 -6.61 0.72 -2.36
N ALA A 124 -5.96 1.46 -3.26
CA ALA A 124 -6.23 2.87 -3.49
C ALA A 124 -7.66 3.16 -3.99
N GLN A 125 -8.36 2.17 -4.54
CA GLN A 125 -9.76 2.30 -4.99
C GLN A 125 -10.79 1.93 -3.91
N LYS A 126 -10.37 1.52 -2.72
CA LYS A 126 -11.29 1.13 -1.65
C LYS A 126 -11.98 2.34 -1.01
N PRO A 127 -13.29 2.26 -0.73
CA PRO A 127 -13.97 3.26 0.07
C PRO A 127 -13.27 3.45 1.42
N GLY A 128 -13.00 4.71 1.78
CA GLY A 128 -12.37 5.07 3.06
C GLY A 128 -10.84 5.04 3.06
N ILE A 129 -10.18 4.52 2.03
CA ILE A 129 -8.72 4.60 1.90
C ILE A 129 -8.34 5.91 1.23
N THR A 130 -7.75 6.82 2.02
CA THR A 130 -7.35 8.15 1.52
C THR A 130 -5.88 8.18 1.09
N SER A 131 -5.02 7.43 1.78
CA SER A 131 -3.61 7.30 1.46
C SER A 131 -3.12 5.88 1.76
N SER A 132 -2.37 5.28 0.85
CA SER A 132 -1.77 3.95 1.03
C SER A 132 -0.30 4.06 1.38
N LEU A 133 0.13 3.35 2.43
CA LEU A 133 1.54 3.28 2.80
C LEU A 133 2.28 2.35 1.82
N ILE A 134 3.37 2.84 1.22
CA ILE A 134 4.23 2.06 0.32
C ILE A 134 5.65 1.99 0.88
N GLY A 135 6.32 0.85 0.74
CA GLY A 135 7.74 0.69 1.06
C GLY A 135 8.54 0.41 -0.20
N ALA A 136 9.77 0.93 -0.25
CA ALA A 136 10.71 0.68 -1.34
C ALA A 136 12.14 0.61 -0.79
N ARG A 137 12.93 -0.34 -1.26
CA ARG A 137 14.37 -0.46 -0.94
C ARG A 137 15.26 0.16 -2.00
N THR A 138 14.73 0.39 -3.20
CA THR A 138 15.46 1.03 -4.29
C THR A 138 14.59 2.07 -4.98
N LYS A 139 15.23 3.06 -5.61
CA LYS A 139 14.54 4.08 -6.39
C LYS A 139 13.67 3.48 -7.50
N ALA A 140 14.14 2.41 -8.15
CA ALA A 140 13.37 1.73 -9.18
C ALA A 140 12.05 1.14 -8.65
N GLN A 141 12.08 0.52 -7.45
CA GLN A 141 10.86 0.02 -6.80
C GLN A 141 9.91 1.15 -6.43
N LEU A 142 10.44 2.27 -5.94
CA LEU A 142 9.63 3.44 -5.61
C LEU A 142 8.89 3.98 -6.84
N VAL A 143 9.63 4.19 -7.93
CA VAL A 143 9.07 4.64 -9.22
C VAL A 143 8.03 3.64 -9.74
N GLU A 144 8.29 2.33 -9.61
CA GLU A 144 7.34 1.29 -10.01
C GLU A 144 6.05 1.34 -9.18
N ASN A 145 6.15 1.55 -7.88
CA ASN A 145 5.01 1.64 -6.96
C ASN A 145 4.14 2.87 -7.28
N ILE A 146 4.75 4.03 -7.55
CA ILE A 146 4.03 5.27 -7.89
C ILE A 146 3.18 5.10 -9.16
N LYS A 147 3.68 4.33 -10.15
CA LYS A 147 2.94 4.02 -11.38
C LYS A 147 1.63 3.25 -11.15
N ALA A 148 1.37 2.77 -9.94
CA ALA A 148 0.07 2.22 -9.55
C ALA A 148 -1.07 3.23 -9.73
N LEU A 149 -0.80 4.55 -9.67
CA LEU A 149 -1.81 5.60 -9.82
C LEU A 149 -2.19 5.89 -11.29
N GLU A 150 -1.36 5.46 -12.25
CA GLU A 150 -1.49 5.82 -13.67
C GLU A 150 -2.59 5.07 -14.43
N PHE A 151 -3.25 4.11 -13.79
CA PHE A 151 -4.33 3.34 -14.39
C PHE A 151 -5.46 3.13 -13.40
N LYS A 152 -6.57 2.52 -13.85
CA LYS A 152 -7.71 2.20 -13.01
C LYS A 152 -8.18 0.77 -13.29
N LEU A 153 -8.22 -0.07 -12.27
CA LEU A 153 -8.87 -1.38 -12.36
C LEU A 153 -10.37 -1.20 -12.60
N THR A 154 -10.96 -2.07 -13.42
CA THR A 154 -12.41 -2.03 -13.70
C THR A 154 -13.21 -2.51 -12.49
N PRO A 155 -14.50 -2.15 -12.36
CA PRO A 155 -15.36 -2.67 -11.30
C PRO A 155 -15.38 -4.19 -11.22
N GLU A 156 -15.31 -4.88 -12.37
CA GLU A 156 -15.26 -6.33 -12.44
C GLU A 156 -13.94 -6.89 -11.86
N GLN A 157 -12.81 -6.24 -12.15
CA GLN A 157 -11.50 -6.62 -11.61
C GLN A 157 -11.42 -6.36 -10.10
N ILE A 158 -11.96 -5.23 -9.62
CA ILE A 158 -12.08 -4.94 -8.20
C ILE A 158 -12.93 -6.02 -7.51
N ASN A 159 -14.11 -6.34 -8.06
CA ASN A 159 -14.99 -7.36 -7.49
C ASN A 159 -14.34 -8.76 -7.43
N ARG A 160 -13.53 -9.12 -8.42
CA ARG A 160 -12.77 -10.39 -8.41
C ARG A 160 -11.78 -10.44 -7.25
N LEU A 161 -11.00 -9.39 -7.06
CA LEU A 161 -10.04 -9.27 -5.94
C LEU A 161 -10.76 -9.25 -4.59
N ASP A 162 -11.91 -8.58 -4.50
CA ASP A 162 -12.71 -8.51 -3.29
C ASP A 162 -13.22 -9.88 -2.88
N ASN A 163 -13.78 -10.62 -3.84
CA ASN A 163 -14.34 -11.94 -3.57
C ASN A 163 -13.26 -12.97 -3.17
N VAL A 164 -12.08 -12.97 -3.81
CA VAL A 164 -10.99 -13.91 -3.44
C VAL A 164 -10.35 -13.55 -2.09
N SER A 165 -10.34 -12.27 -1.73
CA SER A 165 -9.76 -11.80 -0.47
C SER A 165 -10.70 -11.88 0.74
N GLU A 166 -12.01 -12.04 0.52
CA GLU A 166 -13.04 -11.97 1.55
C GLU A 166 -12.77 -12.95 2.71
N PRO A 167 -12.42 -12.51 3.93
CA PRO A 167 -12.03 -13.40 5.01
C PRO A 167 -13.18 -14.36 5.39
N PRO A 168 -12.87 -15.58 5.85
CA PRO A 168 -13.91 -16.47 6.36
C PRO A 168 -14.63 -15.78 7.53
N MET A 169 -15.96 -15.87 7.57
CA MET A 169 -16.74 -15.30 8.66
C MET A 169 -16.32 -15.92 10.00
N SER A 170 -15.71 -15.10 10.87
CA SER A 170 -15.36 -15.49 12.23
C SER A 170 -16.53 -15.25 13.20
N PHE A 171 -16.65 -16.08 14.23
CA PHE A 171 -17.55 -15.81 15.35
C PHE A 171 -17.19 -14.47 16.05
N PRO A 172 -18.16 -13.62 16.47
CA PRO A 172 -19.62 -13.82 16.46
C PRO A 172 -20.33 -13.34 15.18
N GLN A 173 -19.63 -12.86 14.15
CA GLN A 173 -20.25 -12.35 12.91
C GLN A 173 -21.06 -13.44 12.19
N SER A 174 -20.58 -14.68 12.19
CA SER A 174 -21.33 -15.85 11.69
C SER A 174 -22.62 -16.12 12.45
N PHE A 175 -22.72 -15.69 13.72
CA PHE A 175 -23.86 -15.94 14.60
C PHE A 175 -24.98 -14.91 14.41
N TYR A 176 -24.62 -13.67 14.07
CA TYR A 176 -25.59 -12.57 13.88
C TYR A 176 -25.96 -12.31 12.41
N GLY A 177 -25.36 -13.03 11.44
CA GLY A 177 -25.64 -12.84 10.01
C GLY A 177 -25.17 -11.50 9.44
N PHE A 178 -24.39 -10.73 10.20
CA PHE A 178 -23.73 -9.52 9.73
C PHE A 178 -22.36 -9.91 9.15
N GLY A 179 -22.31 -10.16 7.84
CA GLY A 179 -21.03 -10.19 7.12
C GLY A 179 -20.40 -8.80 7.09
N PRO A 180 -19.09 -8.67 6.79
CA PRO A 180 -18.52 -7.37 6.46
C PRO A 180 -19.33 -6.80 5.29
N GLY A 181 -20.17 -5.81 5.57
CA GLY A 181 -20.99 -5.18 4.53
C GLY A 181 -20.06 -4.67 3.43
N LYS A 182 -20.29 -5.11 2.20
CA LYS A 182 -19.66 -4.50 1.02
C LYS A 182 -20.18 -3.07 0.96
N VAL A 183 -19.37 -2.12 1.43
CA VAL A 183 -19.58 -0.67 1.29
C VAL A 183 -19.28 -0.22 -0.13
#